data_AF-A0A9P4MHK8-F1
#
_entry.id   AF-A0A9P4MHK8-F1
#
_cell.length_a   1.000
_cell.length_b   1.000
_cell.length_c   1.000
_cell.angle_alpha   90.00
_cell.angle_beta   90.00
_cell.angle_gamma   90.00
#
_symmetry.space_group_name_H-M   'P 1'
#
loop_
_entity.id
_entity.type
_entity.pdbx_description
1 polymer ?
#
loop_
_entity_poly.entity_id
_entity_poly.type
_entity_poly.pdbx_seq_one_letter_code
_entity_poly.pdbx_strand_id
1 'polypeptide(L)'
;MIYTLPCDLQQESPLLSLPPELRNYISELCLTSSKPIVNPLTPKSNATPETSSAYRSVPPLGAGLLATCQRVRHEVSKTALYANDLNFTTPSHITGFIETTPSDSLQSIQRITLSMRETPLLPVSTDGSPSSPLALQWLHFLTCLPPHLHYPGSWCSKLPTLPTSLPNLQHLRIDLTGMVRNRPAEMAYLGIKTGYALALSHLLRGLAHRPPVSFDYADSHYSSVSPFPTDDDSHANSDWMYAPKNVGQGRVPGLRIIEITGNGAHLWDLGDAIRPTCWGEWQTIQNWIVLVGRTLIPWLSVALDPSLVAGKSSRRDSAGPEMLATPWVGLLQAQNEFSLAALPTSPNVKELRRLGYERATAWEEIIRLTKERERFDHPVFALFI
;
A
#
# COMPACT_ATOMS: atom_id res chain seq x y z
N MET A 1 56.65 -32.04 9.52
CA MET A 1 55.52 -31.45 10.27
C MET A 1 54.25 -31.78 9.52
N ILE A 2 53.42 -32.67 10.06
CA ILE A 2 52.11 -33.01 9.51
C ILE A 2 51.15 -31.98 10.11
N TYR A 3 50.62 -31.08 9.28
CA TYR A 3 49.50 -30.23 9.69
C TYR A 3 48.26 -31.13 9.78
N THR A 4 47.86 -31.50 10.98
CA THR A 4 46.53 -32.07 11.20
C THR A 4 45.50 -31.04 10.76
N LEU A 5 44.65 -31.39 9.80
CA LEU A 5 43.54 -30.54 9.35
C LEU A 5 42.76 -30.05 10.58
N PRO A 6 42.29 -28.79 10.60
CA PRO A 6 41.52 -28.29 11.71
C PRO A 6 40.35 -29.23 11.96
N CYS A 7 40.24 -29.74 13.19
CA CYS A 7 39.04 -30.40 13.66
C CYS A 7 37.86 -29.49 13.34
N ASP A 8 36.84 -30.03 12.70
CA ASP A 8 35.76 -29.25 12.11
C ASP A 8 34.92 -28.67 13.25
N LEU A 9 35.34 -27.52 13.82
CA LEU A 9 34.77 -26.88 15.02
C LEU A 9 33.25 -26.65 14.92
N GLN A 10 32.69 -26.75 13.72
CA GLN A 10 31.25 -26.74 13.48
C GLN A 10 30.54 -27.97 14.07
N GLN A 11 31.19 -29.13 14.15
CA GLN A 11 30.60 -30.36 14.70
C GLN A 11 30.42 -30.30 16.22
N GLU A 12 31.20 -29.47 16.92
CA GLU A 12 31.10 -29.27 18.36
C GLU A 12 30.04 -28.21 18.75
N SER A 13 29.39 -27.57 17.77
CA SER A 13 28.37 -26.57 18.04
C SER A 13 27.15 -27.20 18.74
N PRO A 14 26.77 -26.74 19.94
CA PRO A 14 25.59 -27.25 20.63
C PRO A 14 24.33 -27.09 19.79
N LEU A 15 24.21 -25.97 19.05
CA LEU A 15 23.10 -25.73 18.14
C LEU A 15 23.03 -26.79 17.03
N LEU A 16 24.17 -27.20 16.46
CA LEU A 16 24.20 -28.18 15.37
C LEU A 16 24.03 -29.62 15.87
N SER A 17 24.30 -29.88 17.16
CA SER A 17 24.04 -31.18 17.80
C SER A 17 22.56 -31.45 18.12
N LEU A 18 21.71 -30.41 18.09
CA LEU A 18 20.28 -30.55 18.34
C LEU A 18 19.58 -31.32 17.21
N PRO A 19 18.47 -32.04 17.51
CA PRO A 19 17.58 -32.60 16.51
C PRO A 19 17.12 -31.55 15.48
N PRO A 20 16.97 -31.92 14.18
CA PRO A 20 16.57 -31.00 13.12
C PRO A 20 15.31 -30.18 13.44
N GLU A 21 14.34 -30.76 14.13
CA GLU A 21 13.08 -30.12 14.51
C GLU A 21 13.33 -28.94 15.46
N LEU A 22 14.15 -29.13 16.49
CA LEU A 22 14.50 -28.07 17.44
C LEU A 22 15.34 -26.98 16.78
N ARG A 23 16.26 -27.35 15.88
CA ARG A 23 17.07 -26.38 15.13
C ARG A 23 16.22 -25.52 14.22
N ASN A 24 15.29 -26.13 13.49
CA ASN A 24 14.36 -25.42 12.62
C ASN A 24 13.47 -24.49 13.43
N TYR A 25 12.94 -24.96 14.56
CA TYR A 25 12.12 -24.14 15.45
C TYR A 25 12.89 -22.93 16.02
N ILE A 26 14.11 -23.14 16.54
CA ILE A 26 14.97 -22.05 17.02
C ILE A 26 15.25 -21.05 15.89
N SER A 27 15.57 -21.56 14.70
CA SER A 27 15.89 -20.70 13.55
C SER A 27 14.67 -19.90 13.09
N GLU A 28 13.49 -20.51 13.06
CA GLU A 28 12.23 -19.84 12.75
C GLU A 28 11.94 -18.72 13.76
N LEU A 29 12.10 -18.97 15.06
CA LEU A 29 11.97 -17.94 16.10
C LEU A 29 13.00 -16.80 15.95
N CYS A 30 14.24 -17.12 15.58
CA CYS A 30 15.27 -16.11 15.37
C CYS A 30 15.07 -15.27 14.10
N LEU A 31 14.44 -15.84 13.07
CA LEU A 31 14.15 -15.18 11.79
C LEU A 31 12.80 -14.48 11.76
N THR A 32 11.89 -14.81 12.68
CA THR A 32 10.59 -14.15 12.81
C THR A 32 10.73 -12.92 13.69
N SER A 33 10.17 -11.80 13.23
CA SER A 33 10.16 -10.54 13.95
C SER A 33 8.74 -10.14 14.31
N SER A 34 8.52 -9.77 15.56
CA SER A 34 7.25 -9.18 16.01
C SER A 34 7.06 -7.74 15.53
N LYS A 35 8.14 -7.10 15.07
CA LYS A 35 8.12 -5.74 14.51
C LYS A 35 8.44 -5.77 13.02
N PRO A 36 7.93 -4.82 12.23
CA PRO A 36 8.30 -4.69 10.83
C PRO A 36 9.82 -4.55 10.64
N ILE A 37 10.35 -5.26 9.64
CA ILE A 37 11.75 -5.17 9.22
C ILE A 37 11.85 -4.02 8.23
N VAL A 38 12.56 -2.95 8.60
CA VAL A 38 12.61 -1.70 7.86
C VAL A 38 13.91 -1.65 7.05
N ASN A 39 13.78 -1.45 5.73
CA ASN A 39 14.87 -1.38 4.77
C ASN A 39 15.88 -2.52 4.96
N PRO A 40 15.46 -3.79 4.81
CA PRO A 40 16.31 -4.95 5.02
C PRO A 40 17.61 -4.86 4.20
N LEU A 41 18.75 -5.02 4.88
CA LEU A 41 20.05 -5.03 4.24
C LEU A 41 20.24 -6.29 3.41
N THR A 42 20.94 -6.12 2.29
CA THR A 42 21.40 -7.26 1.50
C THR A 42 22.91 -7.35 1.52
N PRO A 43 23.47 -8.57 1.64
CA PRO A 43 24.89 -8.78 1.95
C PRO A 43 25.86 -8.31 0.86
N LYS A 44 25.36 -7.93 -0.32
CA LYS A 44 26.16 -7.34 -1.40
C LYS A 44 26.30 -5.83 -1.29
N SER A 45 25.58 -5.18 -0.38
CA SER A 45 25.73 -3.76 -0.15
C SER A 45 27.04 -3.53 0.59
N ASN A 46 28.08 -3.13 -0.14
CA ASN A 46 29.34 -2.61 0.43
C ASN A 46 29.14 -1.27 1.17
N ALA A 47 27.88 -0.88 1.46
CA ALA A 47 27.59 0.30 2.23
C ALA A 47 28.21 0.14 3.61
N THR A 48 29.16 1.02 3.92
CA THR A 48 29.72 1.13 5.26
C THR A 48 28.59 1.34 6.27
N PRO A 49 28.63 0.66 7.43
CA PRO A 49 27.58 0.73 8.46
C PRO A 49 27.30 2.17 8.95
N GLU A 50 28.19 3.12 8.68
CA GLU A 50 28.10 4.52 9.08
C GLU A 50 27.06 5.35 8.30
N THR A 51 26.58 4.89 7.14
CA THR A 51 25.43 5.51 6.44
C THR A 51 24.12 4.78 6.69
N SER A 52 24.08 3.91 7.71
CA SER A 52 22.86 3.25 8.15
C SER A 52 21.82 4.31 8.50
N SER A 53 20.80 4.47 7.66
CA SER A 53 19.68 5.34 8.01
C SER A 53 19.17 4.93 9.39
N ALA A 54 18.88 5.91 10.25
CA ALA A 54 18.47 5.68 11.65
C ALA A 54 17.24 4.76 11.78
N TYR A 55 16.57 4.48 10.67
CA TYR A 55 15.35 3.70 10.57
C TYR A 55 15.56 2.25 10.15
N ARG A 56 16.80 1.79 9.89
CA ARG A 56 17.03 0.39 9.53
C ARG A 56 16.75 -0.52 10.72
N SER A 57 15.95 -1.55 10.51
CA SER A 57 15.78 -2.63 11.48
C SER A 57 16.04 -3.97 10.81
N VAL A 58 16.90 -4.77 11.42
CA VAL A 58 17.15 -6.16 11.05
C VAL A 58 16.90 -6.99 12.31
N PRO A 59 16.25 -8.16 12.24
CA PRO A 59 16.10 -9.03 13.39
C PRO A 59 17.49 -9.30 13.99
N PRO A 60 17.75 -8.88 15.25
CA PRO A 60 19.10 -8.84 15.79
C PRO A 60 19.73 -10.24 15.86
N LEU A 61 18.92 -11.26 16.13
CA LEU A 61 19.36 -12.65 16.20
C LEU A 61 19.41 -13.32 14.83
N GLY A 62 18.50 -13.00 13.92
CA GLY A 62 18.41 -13.65 12.61
C GLY A 62 19.64 -13.43 11.72
N ALA A 63 20.11 -12.18 11.63
CA ALA A 63 21.31 -11.87 10.85
C ALA A 63 22.58 -12.46 11.48
N GLY A 64 22.69 -12.39 12.82
CA GLY A 64 23.81 -12.99 13.55
C GLY A 64 23.86 -14.50 13.35
N LEU A 65 22.71 -15.19 13.46
CA LEU A 65 22.59 -16.63 13.25
C LEU A 65 23.07 -17.05 11.86
N LEU A 66 22.59 -16.38 10.81
CA LEU A 66 22.97 -16.67 9.42
C LEU A 66 24.44 -16.32 9.12
N ALA A 67 25.07 -15.48 9.93
CA ALA A 67 26.48 -15.12 9.82
C ALA A 67 27.42 -16.05 10.62
N THR A 68 26.90 -16.90 11.52
CA THR A 68 27.74 -17.74 12.40
C THR A 68 28.61 -18.74 11.64
N CYS A 69 28.01 -19.58 10.78
CA CYS A 69 28.74 -20.53 9.95
C CYS A 69 28.00 -20.84 8.64
N GLN A 70 28.75 -21.33 7.65
CA GLN A 70 28.20 -21.69 6.34
C GLN A 70 27.12 -22.77 6.45
N ARG A 71 27.33 -23.76 7.33
CA ARG A 71 26.37 -24.85 7.53
C ARG A 71 25.00 -24.35 7.99
N VAL A 72 24.95 -23.51 9.02
CA VAL A 72 23.69 -22.88 9.48
C VAL A 72 23.05 -22.06 8.35
N ARG A 73 23.84 -21.28 7.61
CA ARG A 73 23.36 -20.49 6.47
C ARG A 73 22.70 -21.32 5.36
N HIS A 74 23.12 -22.57 5.19
CA HIS A 74 22.59 -23.49 4.18
C HIS A 74 21.45 -24.37 4.71
N GLU A 75 21.49 -24.79 5.98
CA GLU A 75 20.44 -25.62 6.57
C GLU A 75 19.19 -24.83 6.97
N VAL A 76 19.34 -23.57 7.37
CA VAL A 76 18.22 -22.74 7.85
C VAL A 76 17.38 -22.25 6.68
N SER A 77 16.09 -22.60 6.70
CA SER A 77 15.11 -22.03 5.79
C SER A 77 14.95 -20.53 6.03
N LYS A 78 15.17 -19.75 4.97
CA LYS A 78 15.00 -18.28 4.99
C LYS A 78 13.55 -17.85 4.78
N THR A 79 12.65 -18.78 4.47
CA THR A 79 11.23 -18.49 4.24
C THR A 79 10.61 -17.71 5.39
N ALA A 80 10.93 -18.06 6.64
CA ALA A 80 10.46 -17.35 7.83
C ALA A 80 10.90 -15.87 7.84
N LEU A 81 12.13 -15.58 7.40
CA LEU A 81 12.64 -14.20 7.30
C LEU A 81 11.82 -13.37 6.30
N TYR A 82 11.53 -13.94 5.14
CA TYR A 82 10.81 -13.26 4.05
C TYR A 82 9.29 -13.22 4.24
N ALA A 83 8.75 -14.04 5.16
CA ALA A 83 7.35 -14.02 5.55
C ALA A 83 7.00 -12.90 6.56
N ASN A 84 8.00 -12.21 7.12
CA ASN A 84 7.80 -11.05 7.98
C ASN A 84 7.22 -9.85 7.21
N ASP A 85 6.73 -8.86 7.95
CA ASP A 85 6.34 -7.57 7.38
C ASP A 85 7.59 -6.78 7.01
N LEU A 86 7.77 -6.56 5.70
CA LEU A 86 8.87 -5.78 5.16
C LEU A 86 8.40 -4.35 4.91
N ASN A 87 9.12 -3.38 5.45
CA ASN A 87 8.82 -1.97 5.31
C ASN A 87 9.94 -1.26 4.54
N PHE A 88 9.58 -0.52 3.49
CA PHE A 88 10.52 0.21 2.66
C PHE A 88 10.21 1.70 2.67
N THR A 89 11.22 2.52 2.92
CA THR A 89 11.08 3.98 2.93
C THR A 89 11.35 4.62 1.57
N THR A 90 12.06 3.92 0.68
CA THR A 90 12.38 4.40 -0.67
C THR A 90 12.25 3.29 -1.72
N PRO A 91 11.98 3.64 -3.00
CA PRO A 91 12.01 2.69 -4.11
C PRO A 91 13.37 2.02 -4.28
N SER A 92 14.46 2.76 -4.06
CA SER A 92 15.82 2.22 -4.17
C SER A 92 16.07 1.08 -3.17
N HIS A 93 15.52 1.17 -1.95
CA HIS A 93 15.66 0.10 -0.96
C HIS A 93 14.93 -1.18 -1.37
N ILE A 94 13.68 -1.08 -1.85
CA ILE A 94 12.92 -2.26 -2.31
C ILE A 94 13.53 -2.85 -3.57
N THR A 95 13.95 -2.03 -4.54
CA THR A 95 14.61 -2.48 -5.76
C THR A 95 15.93 -3.19 -5.45
N GLY A 96 16.81 -2.57 -4.65
CA GLY A 96 18.06 -3.20 -4.26
C GLY A 96 17.86 -4.50 -3.48
N PHE A 97 16.81 -4.56 -2.65
CA PHE A 97 16.42 -5.78 -1.94
C PHE A 97 15.94 -6.87 -2.89
N ILE A 98 15.09 -6.56 -3.86
CA ILE A 98 14.61 -7.49 -4.89
C ILE A 98 15.78 -8.04 -5.70
N GLU A 99 16.67 -7.18 -6.21
CA GLU A 99 17.80 -7.56 -7.07
C GLU A 99 18.80 -8.51 -6.41
N THR A 100 18.88 -8.46 -5.08
CA THR A 100 19.87 -9.23 -4.31
C THR A 100 19.25 -10.41 -3.56
N THR A 101 17.91 -10.52 -3.55
CA THR A 101 17.18 -11.64 -2.93
C THR A 101 17.01 -12.77 -3.95
N PRO A 102 17.30 -14.03 -3.57
CA PRO A 102 17.07 -15.18 -4.45
C PRO A 102 15.61 -15.29 -4.88
N SER A 103 15.35 -15.67 -6.14
CA SER A 103 13.99 -15.76 -6.68
C SER A 103 13.04 -16.64 -5.85
N ASP A 104 13.52 -17.75 -5.31
CA ASP A 104 12.73 -18.65 -4.46
C ASP A 104 12.28 -17.97 -3.15
N SER A 105 13.11 -17.05 -2.64
CA SER A 105 12.81 -16.27 -1.45
C SER A 105 11.80 -15.15 -1.72
N LEU A 106 11.84 -14.54 -2.92
CA LEU A 106 10.85 -13.54 -3.32
C LEU A 106 9.42 -14.11 -3.34
N GLN A 107 9.26 -15.39 -3.67
CA GLN A 107 7.97 -16.07 -3.63
C GLN A 107 7.36 -16.16 -2.22
N SER A 108 8.18 -16.04 -1.17
CA SER A 108 7.72 -16.09 0.22
C SER A 108 7.23 -14.72 0.73
N ILE A 109 7.51 -13.64 -0.01
CA ILE A 109 7.11 -12.29 0.37
C ILE A 109 5.64 -12.10 0.02
N GLN A 110 4.82 -11.99 1.05
CA GLN A 110 3.38 -11.81 0.90
C GLN A 110 2.90 -10.42 1.34
N ARG A 111 3.69 -9.71 2.15
CA ARG A 111 3.28 -8.47 2.82
C ARG A 111 4.37 -7.42 2.73
N ILE A 112 4.03 -6.26 2.19
CA ILE A 112 4.93 -5.12 2.06
C ILE A 112 4.25 -3.85 2.53
N THR A 113 4.98 -3.06 3.29
CA THR A 113 4.64 -1.68 3.64
C THR A 113 5.56 -0.71 2.91
N LEU A 114 4.97 0.28 2.24
CA LEU A 114 5.66 1.41 1.64
C LEU A 114 5.48 2.61 2.58
N SER A 115 6.50 2.88 3.40
CA SER A 115 6.46 3.99 4.35
C SER A 115 6.84 5.29 3.67
N MET A 116 5.90 6.22 3.59
CA MET A 116 6.10 7.55 2.98
C MET A 116 6.86 8.53 3.89
N ARG A 117 7.40 8.09 5.03
CA ARG A 117 8.10 8.94 6.01
C ARG A 117 9.26 9.77 5.44
N GLU A 118 9.99 9.22 4.48
CA GLU A 118 11.11 9.90 3.79
C GLU A 118 10.65 10.61 2.51
N THR A 119 9.40 10.41 2.10
CA THR A 119 8.80 10.97 0.88
C THR A 119 8.08 12.26 1.21
N PRO A 120 8.68 13.44 1.00
CA PRO A 120 7.92 14.68 1.10
C PRO A 120 6.89 14.66 -0.04
N LEU A 121 5.62 14.48 0.28
CA LEU A 121 4.54 14.76 -0.66
C LEU A 121 4.30 16.27 -0.57
N LEU A 122 5.14 17.01 -1.28
CA LEU A 122 4.94 18.43 -1.48
C LEU A 122 3.68 18.64 -2.33
N PRO A 123 3.03 19.82 -2.21
CA PRO A 123 1.93 20.17 -3.08
C PRO A 123 2.36 19.96 -4.52
N VAL A 124 1.45 19.28 -5.17
CA VAL A 124 1.46 18.94 -6.57
C VAL A 124 1.49 20.25 -7.36
N SER A 125 2.23 20.31 -8.47
CA SER A 125 2.05 21.42 -9.41
C SER A 125 0.58 21.47 -9.88
N THR A 126 0.14 22.57 -10.47
CA THR A 126 -1.25 22.74 -10.96
C THR A 126 -1.73 21.62 -11.89
N ASP A 127 -0.81 20.79 -12.40
CA ASP A 127 -1.03 19.67 -13.31
C ASP A 127 -1.25 18.30 -12.64
N GLY A 128 -1.18 18.17 -11.32
CA GLY A 128 -1.36 16.85 -10.69
C GLY A 128 -0.07 16.03 -10.49
N SER A 129 1.09 16.51 -10.96
CA SER A 129 2.36 15.79 -10.83
C SER A 129 3.01 15.94 -9.45
N PRO A 130 3.44 14.85 -8.78
CA PRO A 130 4.12 14.95 -7.49
C PRO A 130 5.44 15.70 -7.68
N SER A 131 5.67 16.73 -6.86
CA SER A 131 6.81 17.64 -6.98
C SER A 131 8.10 17.10 -6.37
N SER A 132 8.02 16.03 -5.57
CA SER A 132 9.19 15.38 -4.98
C SER A 132 9.78 14.31 -5.91
N PRO A 133 11.11 14.33 -6.16
CA PRO A 133 11.79 13.27 -6.90
C PRO A 133 11.53 11.87 -6.32
N LEU A 134 11.41 11.75 -5.00
CA LEU A 134 11.16 10.45 -4.37
C LEU A 134 9.71 9.97 -4.59
N ALA A 135 8.75 10.90 -4.59
CA ALA A 135 7.36 10.58 -4.92
C ALA A 135 7.21 10.17 -6.39
N LEU A 136 7.94 10.81 -7.31
CA LEU A 136 8.03 10.40 -8.71
C LEU A 136 8.66 9.01 -8.86
N GLN A 137 9.68 8.66 -8.06
CA GLN A 137 10.24 7.30 -8.06
C GLN A 137 9.26 6.26 -7.52
N TRP A 138 8.47 6.59 -6.49
CA TRP A 138 7.41 5.70 -6.00
C TRP A 138 6.34 5.51 -7.06
N LEU A 139 5.87 6.61 -7.65
CA LEU A 139 4.94 6.58 -8.77
C LEU A 139 5.48 5.68 -9.86
N HIS A 140 6.73 5.86 -10.23
CA HIS A 140 7.41 5.07 -11.23
C HIS A 140 7.40 3.56 -10.89
N PHE A 141 7.86 3.19 -9.70
CA PHE A 141 7.94 1.81 -9.22
C PHE A 141 6.57 1.10 -9.20
N LEU A 142 5.50 1.84 -8.91
CA LEU A 142 4.13 1.33 -8.85
C LEU A 142 3.40 1.36 -10.19
N THR A 143 3.78 2.26 -11.11
CA THR A 143 3.07 2.50 -12.37
C THR A 143 3.71 1.85 -13.58
N CYS A 144 5.04 1.65 -13.58
CA CYS A 144 5.71 1.29 -14.81
C CYS A 144 5.26 -0.06 -15.33
N LEU A 145 5.13 -0.10 -16.66
CA LEU A 145 4.83 -1.34 -17.34
C LEU A 145 6.02 -2.29 -17.18
N PRO A 146 5.81 -3.61 -17.29
CA PRO A 146 6.91 -4.55 -17.40
C PRO A 146 7.96 -4.10 -18.44
N PRO A 147 9.26 -4.42 -18.24
CA PRO A 147 10.36 -4.07 -19.14
C PRO A 147 10.11 -4.26 -20.63
N HIS A 148 9.33 -5.28 -21.01
CA HIS A 148 9.04 -5.62 -22.41
C HIS A 148 7.99 -4.72 -23.08
N LEU A 149 7.27 -3.89 -22.32
CA LEU A 149 6.29 -2.92 -22.82
C LEU A 149 6.84 -1.49 -22.86
N HIS A 150 8.10 -1.30 -22.45
CA HIS A 150 8.76 -0.01 -22.51
C HIS A 150 9.25 0.30 -23.93
N TYR A 151 9.23 1.59 -24.29
CA TYR A 151 9.99 2.06 -25.45
C TYR A 151 11.48 1.68 -25.26
N PRO A 152 12.12 1.08 -26.27
CA PRO A 152 13.55 0.75 -26.22
C PRO A 152 14.36 1.99 -25.84
N GLY A 153 15.20 1.88 -24.82
CA GLY A 153 16.06 2.97 -24.34
C GLY A 153 15.45 3.88 -23.26
N SER A 154 14.19 3.66 -22.86
CA SER A 154 13.67 4.33 -21.66
C SER A 154 14.47 3.93 -20.42
N TRP A 155 14.86 4.91 -19.62
CA TRP A 155 15.71 4.73 -18.43
C TRP A 155 15.15 3.71 -17.43
N CYS A 156 13.84 3.56 -17.46
CA CYS A 156 13.05 2.71 -16.59
C CYS A 156 12.87 1.27 -17.04
N SER A 157 13.16 0.96 -18.31
CA SER A 157 13.06 -0.42 -18.83
C SER A 157 13.90 -1.43 -18.06
N LYS A 158 14.91 -0.97 -17.31
CA LYS A 158 15.80 -1.81 -16.49
C LYS A 158 15.35 -1.93 -15.04
N LEU A 159 14.39 -1.13 -14.59
CA LEU A 159 13.97 -1.12 -13.19
C LEU A 159 12.90 -2.19 -12.95
N PRO A 160 13.03 -2.98 -11.86
CA PRO A 160 11.98 -3.90 -11.47
C PRO A 160 10.68 -3.15 -11.14
N THR A 161 9.55 -3.72 -11.55
CA THR A 161 8.21 -3.22 -11.18
C THR A 161 7.61 -4.12 -10.12
N LEU A 162 6.73 -3.57 -9.27
CA LEU A 162 6.10 -4.34 -8.20
C LEU A 162 5.43 -5.66 -8.69
N PRO A 163 4.61 -5.66 -9.76
CA PRO A 163 3.92 -6.88 -10.23
C PRO A 163 4.88 -7.96 -10.76
N THR A 164 5.96 -7.55 -11.42
CA THR A 164 6.93 -8.48 -12.01
C THR A 164 7.88 -9.06 -10.97
N SER A 165 8.14 -8.29 -9.90
CA SER A 165 9.16 -8.64 -8.90
C SER A 165 8.61 -9.45 -7.74
N LEU A 166 7.31 -9.28 -7.44
CA LEU A 166 6.67 -9.84 -6.26
C LEU A 166 5.32 -10.49 -6.63
N PRO A 167 5.36 -11.60 -7.39
CA PRO A 167 4.16 -12.23 -7.94
C PRO A 167 3.23 -12.85 -6.88
N ASN A 168 3.70 -13.05 -5.65
CA ASN A 168 2.91 -13.59 -4.55
C ASN A 168 2.54 -12.52 -3.50
N LEU A 169 2.70 -11.23 -3.84
CA LEU A 169 2.33 -10.16 -2.94
C LEU A 169 0.81 -10.18 -2.72
N GLN A 170 0.39 -10.49 -1.49
CA GLN A 170 -1.02 -10.55 -1.12
C GLN A 170 -1.47 -9.27 -0.43
N HIS A 171 -0.56 -8.54 0.22
CA HIS A 171 -0.89 -7.38 1.02
C HIS A 171 0.10 -6.25 0.76
N LEU A 172 -0.42 -5.13 0.27
CA LEU A 172 0.30 -3.89 0.07
C LEU A 172 -0.26 -2.80 1.00
N ARG A 173 0.57 -2.28 1.91
CA ARG A 173 0.25 -1.13 2.76
C ARG A 173 1.02 0.09 2.27
N ILE A 174 0.35 1.23 2.14
CA ILE A 174 0.98 2.55 1.95
C ILE A 174 0.83 3.29 3.30
N ASP A 175 1.94 3.45 4.01
CA ASP A 175 1.97 4.01 5.36
C ASP A 175 2.34 5.50 5.35
N LEU A 176 1.40 6.34 5.79
CA LEU A 176 1.53 7.79 5.90
C LEU A 176 1.86 8.24 7.33
N THR A 177 1.87 7.35 8.32
CA THR A 177 2.01 7.71 9.76
C THR A 177 3.33 8.41 10.07
N GLY A 178 4.39 8.04 9.37
CA GLY A 178 5.73 8.60 9.54
C GLY A 178 6.01 9.84 8.71
N MET A 179 5.07 10.27 7.86
CA MET A 179 5.24 11.52 7.13
C MET A 179 5.44 12.65 8.12
N VAL A 180 6.52 13.41 7.95
CA VAL A 180 6.79 14.59 8.78
C VAL A 180 5.52 15.40 8.80
N ARG A 181 4.97 15.59 10.01
CA ARG A 181 3.90 16.56 10.24
C ARG A 181 4.51 17.91 9.91
N ASN A 182 4.48 18.31 8.64
CA ASN A 182 4.68 19.70 8.28
C ASN A 182 3.78 20.48 9.21
N ARG A 183 4.36 21.42 9.95
CA ARG A 183 3.67 22.03 11.09
C ARG A 183 2.28 22.45 10.60
N PRO A 184 1.20 22.16 11.34
CA PRO A 184 -0.17 22.47 10.92
C PRO A 184 -0.35 23.90 10.38
N ALA A 185 0.46 24.85 10.88
CA ALA A 185 0.52 26.23 10.44
C ALA A 185 1.06 26.43 9.00
N GLU A 186 2.10 25.71 8.57
CA GLU A 186 2.66 25.85 7.21
C GLU A 186 1.74 25.24 6.15
N MET A 187 1.09 24.11 6.48
CA MET A 187 0.19 23.42 5.55
C MET A 187 -1.16 24.13 5.37
N ALA A 188 -1.65 24.81 6.42
CA ALA A 188 -2.87 25.61 6.34
C ALA A 188 -2.67 26.92 5.55
N TYR A 189 -1.46 27.50 5.57
CA TYR A 189 -1.16 28.78 4.93
C TYR A 189 -0.98 28.68 3.41
N LEU A 190 -0.75 27.49 2.87
CA LEU A 190 -0.33 27.29 1.48
C LEU A 190 -1.38 26.61 0.58
N GLY A 191 -2.60 26.31 1.05
CA GLY A 191 -3.65 25.67 0.22
C GLY A 191 -3.33 24.24 -0.24
N ILE A 192 -2.42 23.55 0.45
CA ILE A 192 -1.67 22.35 -0.02
C ILE A 192 -2.45 21.03 0.05
N LYS A 193 -3.60 21.00 0.72
CA LYS A 193 -4.13 19.75 1.28
C LYS A 193 -4.85 18.82 0.28
N THR A 194 -5.34 19.31 -0.85
CA THR A 194 -5.84 18.47 -1.96
C THR A 194 -4.73 17.68 -2.66
N GLY A 195 -3.47 18.08 -2.49
CA GLY A 195 -2.32 17.45 -3.15
C GLY A 195 -2.08 16.00 -2.71
N TYR A 196 -2.41 15.63 -1.47
CA TYR A 196 -2.15 14.28 -0.96
C TYR A 196 -3.04 13.22 -1.59
N ALA A 197 -4.36 13.43 -1.59
CA ALA A 197 -5.28 12.50 -2.24
C ALA A 197 -5.01 12.40 -3.73
N LEU A 198 -4.67 13.51 -4.39
CA LEU A 198 -4.32 13.48 -5.80
C LEU A 198 -3.01 12.70 -6.04
N ALA A 199 -1.94 13.00 -5.30
CA ALA A 199 -0.68 12.25 -5.39
C ALA A 199 -0.88 10.75 -5.11
N LEU A 200 -1.64 10.39 -4.07
CA LEU A 200 -1.98 9.00 -3.76
C LEU A 200 -2.82 8.36 -4.87
N SER A 201 -3.76 9.09 -5.46
CA SER A 201 -4.52 8.59 -6.60
C SER A 201 -3.63 8.29 -7.79
N HIS A 202 -2.59 9.10 -8.04
CA HIS A 202 -1.60 8.81 -9.06
C HIS A 202 -0.79 7.55 -8.73
N LEU A 203 -0.38 7.36 -7.47
CA LEU A 203 0.27 6.11 -7.03
C LEU A 203 -0.63 4.89 -7.23
N LEU A 204 -1.89 4.97 -6.77
CA LEU A 204 -2.87 3.88 -6.88
C LEU A 204 -3.26 3.60 -8.34
N ARG A 205 -3.38 4.65 -9.16
CA ARG A 205 -3.61 4.52 -10.60
C ARG A 205 -2.53 3.70 -11.27
N GLY A 206 -1.29 3.80 -10.79
CA GLY A 206 -0.19 2.95 -11.20
C GLY A 206 -0.49 1.48 -11.03
N LEU A 207 -0.92 1.09 -9.83
CA LEU A 207 -1.28 -0.29 -9.50
C LEU A 207 -2.44 -0.82 -10.35
N ALA A 208 -3.36 0.06 -10.73
CA ALA A 208 -4.48 -0.26 -11.61
C ALA A 208 -4.10 -0.32 -13.11
N HIS A 209 -2.88 0.10 -13.48
CA HIS A 209 -2.33 0.14 -14.85
C HIS A 209 -3.32 0.63 -15.91
N ARG A 210 -3.91 1.82 -15.71
CA ARG A 210 -4.71 2.50 -16.73
C ARG A 210 -3.82 3.45 -17.54
N PRO A 211 -3.96 3.54 -18.87
CA PRO A 211 -3.39 4.66 -19.61
C PRO A 211 -3.86 6.00 -19.02
N PRO A 212 -3.06 7.07 -19.12
CA PRO A 212 -3.50 8.41 -18.76
C PRO A 212 -4.78 8.78 -19.56
N VAL A 213 -5.95 8.71 -18.92
CA VAL A 213 -7.15 9.48 -19.28
C VAL A 213 -6.69 10.93 -19.41
N SER A 214 -6.80 11.48 -20.62
CA SER A 214 -6.69 12.91 -20.88
C SER A 214 -7.63 13.63 -19.91
N PHE A 215 -7.08 14.44 -19.01
CA PHE A 215 -7.88 15.43 -18.30
C PHE A 215 -8.05 16.61 -19.26
N ASP A 216 -8.99 16.51 -20.19
CA ASP A 216 -9.42 17.67 -20.94
C ASP A 216 -10.21 18.58 -19.98
N TYR A 217 -9.48 19.50 -19.33
CA TYR A 217 -10.05 20.58 -18.52
C TYR A 217 -10.91 21.55 -19.34
N ALA A 218 -10.95 21.38 -20.67
CA ALA A 218 -11.57 22.26 -21.65
C ALA A 218 -13.10 22.29 -21.58
N ASP A 219 -13.78 21.32 -20.96
CA ASP A 219 -15.25 21.31 -20.89
C ASP A 219 -15.83 21.95 -19.62
N SER A 220 -14.99 22.58 -18.78
CA SER A 220 -15.46 23.49 -17.73
C SER A 220 -15.68 24.91 -18.27
N HIS A 221 -16.45 25.03 -19.34
CA HIS A 221 -17.07 26.31 -19.64
C HIS A 221 -18.10 26.60 -18.52
N TYR A 222 -17.75 27.56 -17.67
CA TYR A 222 -18.72 28.40 -16.96
C TYR A 222 -19.64 29.04 -18.01
N SER A 223 -20.67 28.30 -18.42
CA SER A 223 -21.80 28.86 -19.16
C SER A 223 -22.51 29.81 -18.21
N SER A 224 -22.39 31.09 -18.54
CA SER A 224 -23.22 32.16 -18.01
C SER A 224 -24.68 31.74 -17.99
N VAL A 225 -25.24 31.76 -16.78
CA VAL A 225 -26.65 31.80 -16.41
C VAL A 225 -27.59 32.21 -17.55
N SER A 226 -28.44 31.26 -17.99
CA SER A 226 -29.72 31.56 -18.65
C SER A 226 -30.84 31.37 -17.62
N PRO A 227 -31.83 32.28 -17.53
CA PRO A 227 -32.85 32.24 -16.50
C PRO A 227 -34.14 31.60 -17.04
N PHE A 228 -34.15 30.30 -17.34
CA PHE A 228 -35.41 29.56 -17.48
C PHE A 228 -35.23 28.08 -17.07
N PRO A 229 -36.16 27.52 -16.27
CA PRO A 229 -36.07 26.13 -15.84
C PRO A 229 -36.68 25.21 -16.91
N THR A 230 -35.94 24.19 -17.32
CA THR A 230 -36.52 23.01 -17.95
C THR A 230 -36.15 21.80 -17.12
N ASP A 231 -37.17 21.20 -16.51
CA ASP A 231 -37.15 19.90 -15.86
C ASP A 231 -36.69 18.82 -16.85
N ASP A 232 -35.42 18.41 -16.81
CA ASP A 232 -35.01 17.09 -17.30
C ASP A 232 -33.61 16.69 -16.76
N ASP A 233 -33.58 16.33 -15.48
CA ASP A 233 -32.37 15.93 -14.73
C ASP A 233 -32.09 14.42 -14.78
N SER A 234 -32.31 13.75 -15.93
CA SER A 234 -32.08 12.29 -16.05
C SER A 234 -30.80 11.86 -16.78
N HIS A 235 -29.93 12.78 -17.20
CA HIS A 235 -28.78 12.43 -18.07
C HIS A 235 -27.36 12.80 -17.57
N ALA A 236 -27.17 13.29 -16.34
CA ALA A 236 -25.86 13.83 -15.93
C ALA A 236 -24.93 12.90 -15.10
N ASN A 237 -25.10 11.57 -15.05
CA ASN A 237 -24.22 10.73 -14.20
C ASN A 237 -23.67 9.43 -14.84
N SER A 238 -23.93 9.14 -16.11
CA SER A 238 -23.50 7.86 -16.72
C SER A 238 -22.11 7.90 -17.37
N ASP A 239 -21.53 9.06 -17.68
CA ASP A 239 -20.23 9.15 -18.38
C ASP A 239 -19.01 8.87 -17.49
N TRP A 240 -19.21 8.72 -16.19
CA TRP A 240 -18.18 8.28 -15.25
C TRP A 240 -18.10 6.75 -15.12
N MET A 241 -18.93 5.99 -15.85
CA MET A 241 -18.85 4.54 -15.87
C MET A 241 -17.59 4.07 -16.61
N TYR A 242 -16.56 3.80 -15.81
CA TYR A 242 -15.31 3.15 -16.15
C TYR A 242 -15.51 2.01 -17.17
N ALA A 243 -15.19 2.25 -18.45
CA ALA A 243 -15.19 1.20 -19.46
C ALA A 243 -14.12 0.14 -19.10
N PRO A 244 -14.48 -1.12 -18.80
CA PRO A 244 -13.56 -2.14 -18.25
C PRO A 244 -12.45 -2.59 -19.21
N LYS A 245 -12.47 -2.16 -20.48
CA LYS A 245 -11.81 -2.85 -21.58
C LYS A 245 -10.26 -2.78 -21.58
N ASN A 246 -9.65 -1.87 -20.82
CA ASN A 246 -8.19 -1.70 -20.76
C ASN A 246 -7.59 -1.85 -19.36
N VAL A 247 -8.36 -2.37 -18.40
CA VAL A 247 -7.94 -2.51 -17.00
C VAL A 247 -7.37 -3.91 -16.76
N GLY A 248 -6.06 -4.14 -16.88
CA GLY A 248 -5.55 -5.47 -16.49
C GLY A 248 -4.11 -5.89 -16.78
N GLN A 249 -3.38 -5.27 -17.72
CA GLN A 249 -2.10 -5.85 -18.18
C GLN A 249 -0.90 -5.68 -17.23
N GLY A 250 -1.06 -5.01 -16.09
CA GLY A 250 0.01 -4.88 -15.10
C GLY A 250 -0.40 -5.16 -13.65
N ARG A 251 -1.60 -5.66 -13.37
CA ARG A 251 -2.03 -5.86 -11.97
C ARG A 251 -1.06 -6.78 -11.24
N VAL A 252 -0.88 -6.54 -9.94
CA VAL A 252 -0.15 -7.46 -9.06
C VAL A 252 -1.00 -8.73 -8.89
N PRO A 253 -0.61 -9.87 -9.47
CA PRO A 253 -1.39 -11.10 -9.35
C PRO A 253 -1.45 -11.53 -7.88
N GLY A 254 -2.60 -12.00 -7.43
CA GLY A 254 -2.78 -12.47 -6.05
C GLY A 254 -2.92 -11.36 -5.00
N LEU A 255 -2.91 -10.06 -5.37
CA LEU A 255 -3.09 -8.97 -4.42
C LEU A 255 -4.50 -9.01 -3.82
N ARG A 256 -4.55 -9.31 -2.51
CA ARG A 256 -5.78 -9.46 -1.71
C ARG A 256 -6.11 -8.23 -0.89
N ILE A 257 -5.12 -7.49 -0.44
CA ILE A 257 -5.35 -6.38 0.47
C ILE A 257 -4.50 -5.22 -0.02
N ILE A 258 -5.14 -4.09 -0.24
CA ILE A 258 -4.47 -2.81 -0.43
C ILE A 258 -5.02 -1.84 0.61
N GLU A 259 -4.13 -1.18 1.33
CA GLU A 259 -4.51 -0.22 2.35
C GLU A 259 -3.63 1.03 2.33
N ILE A 260 -4.26 2.17 2.62
CA ILE A 260 -3.60 3.44 2.90
C ILE A 260 -3.81 3.74 4.37
N THR A 261 -2.72 3.83 5.11
CA THR A 261 -2.73 3.88 6.56
C THR A 261 -2.19 5.21 7.06
N GLY A 262 -2.76 5.75 8.12
CA GLY A 262 -2.32 6.99 8.73
C GLY A 262 -2.88 7.19 10.13
N ASN A 263 -2.26 8.06 10.92
CA ASN A 263 -2.91 8.62 12.11
C ASN A 263 -4.19 9.35 11.67
N GLY A 264 -5.19 9.46 12.54
CA GLY A 264 -6.47 10.11 12.20
C GLY A 264 -6.30 11.41 11.41
N ALA A 265 -5.42 12.32 11.87
CA ALA A 265 -5.11 13.58 11.19
C ALA A 265 -4.60 13.42 9.74
N HIS A 266 -3.82 12.39 9.43
CA HIS A 266 -3.29 12.16 8.08
C HIS A 266 -4.38 11.68 7.10
N LEU A 267 -5.31 10.84 7.56
CA LEU A 267 -6.45 10.42 6.74
C LEU A 267 -7.45 11.57 6.55
N TRP A 268 -7.60 12.46 7.54
CA TRP A 268 -8.35 13.71 7.39
C TRP A 268 -7.71 14.67 6.38
N ASP A 269 -6.39 14.80 6.39
CA ASP A 269 -5.64 15.64 5.46
C ASP A 269 -5.77 15.17 3.98
N LEU A 270 -6.33 13.98 3.72
CA LEU A 270 -6.67 13.54 2.36
C LEU A 270 -7.82 14.34 1.73
N GLY A 271 -8.69 14.99 2.52
CA GLY A 271 -9.97 15.47 2.01
C GLY A 271 -10.26 16.95 2.08
N ASP A 272 -9.44 17.80 2.71
CA ASP A 272 -9.79 19.23 2.76
C ASP A 272 -8.63 20.21 2.91
N ALA A 273 -8.78 21.38 2.27
CA ALA A 273 -7.96 22.59 2.31
C ALA A 273 -8.10 23.36 3.64
N ILE A 274 -9.21 23.22 4.35
CA ILE A 274 -9.52 23.99 5.56
C ILE A 274 -9.61 23.01 6.73
N ARG A 275 -8.82 23.24 7.79
CA ARG A 275 -9.08 22.48 9.02
C ARG A 275 -10.41 22.98 9.52
N PRO A 276 -11.34 22.11 9.92
CA PRO A 276 -12.35 22.59 10.83
C PRO A 276 -11.58 23.13 12.04
N THR A 277 -11.87 24.38 12.40
CA THR A 277 -11.76 24.77 13.81
C THR A 277 -12.52 23.71 14.61
N CYS A 278 -12.34 23.63 15.92
CA CYS A 278 -12.96 22.63 16.80
C CYS A 278 -14.50 22.43 16.67
N TRP A 279 -15.16 23.12 15.74
CA TRP A 279 -16.58 23.14 15.39
C TRP A 279 -16.91 22.53 14.00
N GLY A 280 -15.95 21.91 13.30
CA GLY A 280 -16.29 20.83 12.34
C GLY A 280 -17.32 21.18 11.27
N GLU A 281 -17.12 22.16 10.39
CA GLU A 281 -18.12 22.46 9.35
C GLU A 281 -18.40 21.23 8.48
N TRP A 282 -19.66 20.76 8.45
CA TRP A 282 -20.09 19.56 7.71
C TRP A 282 -19.70 19.56 6.23
N GLN A 283 -19.55 20.75 5.64
CA GLN A 283 -19.06 20.94 4.27
C GLN A 283 -17.69 20.28 4.05
N THR A 284 -16.79 20.35 5.03
CA THR A 284 -15.47 19.71 5.00
C THR A 284 -15.58 18.18 4.90
N ILE A 285 -16.51 17.58 5.65
CA ILE A 285 -16.71 16.12 5.66
C ILE A 285 -17.27 15.67 4.32
N GLN A 286 -18.24 16.40 3.77
CA GLN A 286 -18.77 16.09 2.44
C GLN A 286 -17.70 16.19 1.36
N ASN A 287 -16.88 17.25 1.39
CA ASN A 287 -15.76 17.42 0.47
C ASN A 287 -14.75 16.27 0.61
N TRP A 288 -14.46 15.82 1.84
CA TRP A 288 -13.58 14.67 2.09
C TRP A 288 -14.16 13.39 1.49
N ILE A 289 -15.44 13.08 1.73
CA ILE A 289 -16.10 11.89 1.18
C ILE A 289 -16.13 11.94 -0.34
N VAL A 290 -16.43 13.10 -0.91
CA VAL A 290 -16.43 13.28 -2.36
C VAL A 290 -15.02 13.08 -2.92
N LEU A 291 -13.99 13.68 -2.31
CA LEU A 291 -12.62 13.56 -2.78
C LEU A 291 -12.11 12.12 -2.63
N VAL A 292 -12.16 11.53 -1.44
CA VAL A 292 -11.70 10.14 -1.23
C VAL A 292 -12.55 9.16 -2.03
N GLY A 293 -13.87 9.33 -2.02
CA GLY A 293 -14.84 8.49 -2.71
C GLY A 293 -14.69 8.50 -4.23
N ARG A 294 -14.39 9.66 -4.83
CA ARG A 294 -14.17 9.77 -6.28
C ARG A 294 -12.75 9.46 -6.69
N THR A 295 -11.78 9.79 -5.86
CA THR A 295 -10.37 9.85 -6.27
C THR A 295 -9.55 8.68 -5.77
N LEU A 296 -9.91 8.01 -4.67
CA LEU A 296 -9.12 6.88 -4.12
C LEU A 296 -9.86 5.55 -4.19
N ILE A 297 -11.13 5.50 -3.77
CA ILE A 297 -11.94 4.27 -3.71
C ILE A 297 -11.91 3.48 -5.03
N PRO A 298 -12.14 4.10 -6.21
CA PRO A 298 -12.17 3.34 -7.46
C PRO A 298 -10.83 2.66 -7.75
N TRP A 299 -9.71 3.30 -7.43
CA TRP A 299 -8.40 2.72 -7.66
C TRP A 299 -8.05 1.62 -6.67
N LEU A 300 -8.48 1.74 -5.40
CA LEU A 300 -8.34 0.67 -4.42
C LEU A 300 -9.12 -0.57 -4.86
N SER A 301 -10.36 -0.40 -5.33
CA SER A 301 -11.18 -1.52 -5.84
C SER A 301 -10.54 -2.20 -7.05
N VAL A 302 -9.99 -1.42 -7.98
CA VAL A 302 -9.44 -1.92 -9.24
C VAL A 302 -8.06 -2.57 -9.06
N ALA A 303 -7.29 -2.14 -8.06
CA ALA A 303 -5.96 -2.69 -7.77
C ALA A 303 -6.00 -4.16 -7.33
N LEU A 304 -7.13 -4.63 -6.79
CA LEU A 304 -7.29 -6.03 -6.36
C LEU A 304 -7.36 -7.00 -7.54
N ASP A 305 -6.93 -8.23 -7.29
CA ASP A 305 -7.06 -9.34 -8.23
C ASP A 305 -8.54 -9.76 -8.36
N PRO A 306 -9.17 -9.60 -9.53
CA PRO A 306 -10.59 -9.89 -9.72
C PRO A 306 -10.91 -11.38 -9.56
N SER A 307 -9.94 -12.27 -9.79
CA SER A 307 -10.11 -13.71 -9.60
C SER A 307 -10.37 -14.08 -8.15
N LEU A 308 -9.98 -13.23 -7.20
CA LEU A 308 -10.20 -13.42 -5.78
C LEU A 308 -11.55 -12.88 -5.30
N VAL A 309 -12.10 -11.91 -6.03
CA VAL A 309 -13.40 -11.31 -5.73
C VAL A 309 -14.55 -12.20 -6.22
N ALA A 310 -14.34 -12.90 -7.33
CA ALA A 310 -15.20 -13.99 -7.80
C ALA A 310 -15.00 -15.24 -6.92
N GLY A 311 -15.38 -15.14 -5.64
CA GLY A 311 -15.39 -16.29 -4.73
C GLY A 311 -16.11 -17.48 -5.37
N LYS A 312 -15.68 -18.69 -5.02
CA LYS A 312 -16.16 -20.00 -5.52
C LYS A 312 -17.69 -20.15 -5.38
N SER A 313 -18.45 -19.47 -6.23
CA SER A 313 -19.86 -19.72 -6.49
C SER A 313 -19.94 -21.04 -7.26
N SER A 314 -19.66 -22.13 -6.56
CA SER A 314 -19.79 -23.49 -7.05
C SER A 314 -21.27 -23.87 -6.98
N ARG A 315 -22.06 -23.22 -7.83
CA ARG A 315 -23.38 -23.69 -8.24
C ARG A 315 -23.67 -23.12 -9.63
N ARG A 316 -22.91 -23.63 -10.60
CA ARG A 316 -23.33 -23.67 -12.00
C ARG A 316 -24.70 -24.32 -12.01
N ASP A 317 -25.75 -23.57 -12.32
CA ASP A 317 -27.01 -24.09 -12.88
C ASP A 317 -27.99 -22.97 -13.33
N SER A 318 -27.59 -21.69 -13.30
CA SER A 318 -28.42 -20.62 -13.86
C SER A 318 -27.59 -19.67 -14.73
N ALA A 319 -27.89 -19.66 -16.02
CA ALA A 319 -27.26 -18.88 -17.08
C ALA A 319 -27.63 -17.37 -17.00
N GLY A 320 -27.50 -16.77 -15.82
CA GLY A 320 -27.58 -15.32 -15.64
C GLY A 320 -26.22 -14.67 -15.92
N PRO A 321 -26.18 -13.40 -16.36
CA PRO A 321 -24.94 -12.64 -16.41
C PRO A 321 -24.32 -12.63 -15.00
N GLU A 322 -23.14 -13.24 -14.84
CA GLU A 322 -22.40 -13.22 -13.59
C GLU A 322 -22.10 -11.76 -13.22
N MET A 323 -22.88 -11.19 -12.30
CA MET A 323 -22.50 -9.94 -11.66
C MET A 323 -21.21 -10.22 -10.90
N LEU A 324 -20.08 -9.72 -11.45
CA LEU A 324 -18.80 -9.72 -10.75
C LEU A 324 -19.04 -9.11 -9.38
N ALA A 325 -18.76 -9.88 -8.33
CA ALA A 325 -18.83 -9.38 -6.97
C ALA A 325 -17.96 -8.12 -6.86
N THR A 326 -18.46 -7.09 -6.20
CA THR A 326 -17.70 -5.87 -5.95
C THR A 326 -16.82 -6.08 -4.74
N PRO A 327 -15.52 -5.69 -4.78
CA PRO A 327 -14.67 -5.77 -3.62
C PRO A 327 -15.23 -4.88 -2.50
N TRP A 328 -15.04 -5.32 -1.26
CA TRP A 328 -15.34 -4.49 -0.10
C TRP A 328 -14.32 -3.36 -0.01
N VAL A 329 -14.79 -2.13 0.17
CA VAL A 329 -13.94 -0.98 0.49
C VAL A 329 -14.49 -0.30 1.73
N GLY A 330 -13.60 0.13 2.62
CA GLY A 330 -14.02 0.78 3.85
C GLY A 330 -12.87 1.29 4.69
N LEU A 331 -13.23 1.81 5.85
CA LEU A 331 -12.29 2.23 6.88
C LEU A 331 -12.08 1.11 7.89
N LEU A 332 -10.82 0.85 8.20
CA LEU A 332 -10.37 -0.02 9.28
C LEU A 332 -9.79 0.86 10.40
N GLN A 333 -10.03 0.50 11.65
CA GLN A 333 -9.59 1.27 12.81
C GLN A 333 -8.85 0.36 13.81
N ALA A 334 -7.68 0.81 14.26
CA ALA A 334 -6.86 0.18 15.30
C ALA A 334 -6.32 1.26 16.23
N GLN A 335 -6.77 1.33 17.48
CA GLN A 335 -6.32 2.35 18.43
C GLN A 335 -6.39 3.78 17.82
N ASN A 336 -5.24 4.41 17.56
CA ASN A 336 -5.09 5.76 16.99
C ASN A 336 -4.79 5.75 15.47
N GLU A 337 -4.80 4.57 14.86
CA GLU A 337 -4.47 4.33 13.46
C GLU A 337 -5.73 4.00 12.67
N PHE A 338 -5.82 4.60 11.49
CA PHE A 338 -6.89 4.40 10.55
C PHE A 338 -6.30 3.91 9.24
N SER A 339 -7.07 3.09 8.54
CA SER A 339 -6.70 2.63 7.21
C SER A 339 -7.88 2.64 6.27
N LEU A 340 -7.71 3.28 5.13
CA LEU A 340 -8.61 3.11 4.00
C LEU A 340 -8.18 1.87 3.23
N ALA A 341 -9.01 0.84 3.19
CA ALA A 341 -8.63 -0.46 2.66
C ALA A 341 -9.65 -1.00 1.65
N ALA A 342 -9.15 -1.75 0.67
CA ALA A 342 -9.97 -2.62 -0.17
C ALA A 342 -9.60 -4.10 0.05
N LEU A 343 -10.63 -4.93 0.14
CA LEU A 343 -10.55 -6.39 0.31
C LEU A 343 -11.52 -7.10 -0.65
N PRO A 344 -11.27 -8.36 -1.03
CA PRO A 344 -12.18 -9.13 -1.89
C PRO A 344 -13.59 -9.28 -1.31
N THR A 345 -13.70 -9.35 0.02
CA THR A 345 -14.95 -9.53 0.74
C THR A 345 -14.92 -8.73 2.03
N SER A 346 -16.11 -8.48 2.60
CA SER A 346 -16.23 -7.84 3.91
C SER A 346 -15.44 -8.61 4.97
N PRO A 347 -14.50 -7.97 5.69
CA PRO A 347 -13.66 -8.65 6.66
C PRO A 347 -14.48 -9.09 7.88
N ASN A 348 -14.30 -10.34 8.30
CA ASN A 348 -14.87 -10.82 9.56
C ASN A 348 -13.98 -10.43 10.76
N VAL A 349 -14.51 -10.57 11.98
CA VAL A 349 -13.79 -10.20 13.23
C VAL A 349 -12.44 -10.91 13.38
N LYS A 350 -12.31 -12.17 12.94
CA LYS A 350 -11.05 -12.91 13.01
C LYS A 350 -10.01 -12.33 12.05
N GLU A 351 -10.43 -11.97 10.85
CA GLU A 351 -9.58 -11.33 9.85
C GLU A 351 -9.14 -9.93 10.30
N LEU A 352 -10.05 -9.13 10.87
CA LEU A 352 -9.72 -7.82 11.44
C LEU A 352 -8.64 -7.94 12.52
N ARG A 353 -8.82 -8.85 13.49
CA ARG A 353 -7.83 -9.09 14.53
C ARG A 353 -6.47 -9.54 13.97
N ARG A 354 -6.47 -10.37 12.93
CA ARG A 354 -5.24 -10.79 12.25
C ARG A 354 -4.52 -9.61 11.60
N LEU A 355 -5.27 -8.66 11.05
CA LEU A 355 -4.75 -7.43 10.47
C LEU A 355 -4.40 -6.36 11.51
N GLY A 356 -4.68 -6.61 12.80
CA GLY A 356 -4.44 -5.67 13.89
C GLY A 356 -5.53 -4.61 14.08
N TYR A 357 -6.68 -4.75 13.43
CA TYR A 357 -7.81 -3.83 13.53
C TYR A 357 -8.91 -4.33 14.48
N GLU A 358 -9.57 -3.36 15.11
CA GLU A 358 -10.66 -3.59 16.06
C GLU A 358 -12.02 -3.41 15.41
N ARG A 359 -12.11 -2.49 14.44
CA ARG A 359 -13.37 -2.12 13.78
C ARG A 359 -13.16 -1.98 12.27
N ALA A 360 -14.24 -2.23 11.54
CA ALA A 360 -14.36 -1.97 10.12
C ALA A 360 -15.70 -1.33 9.81
N THR A 361 -15.70 -0.36 8.90
CA THR A 361 -16.91 0.31 8.44
C THR A 361 -16.85 0.41 6.92
N ALA A 362 -17.85 -0.17 6.25
CA ALA A 362 -17.96 -0.13 4.79
C ALA A 362 -18.09 1.32 4.29
N TRP A 363 -17.60 1.60 3.09
CA TRP A 363 -17.65 2.93 2.50
C TRP A 363 -19.09 3.42 2.29
N GLU A 364 -19.99 2.53 1.88
CA GLU A 364 -21.42 2.81 1.71
C GLU A 364 -22.07 3.21 3.04
N GLU A 365 -21.65 2.55 4.12
CA GLU A 365 -22.10 2.85 5.47
C GLU A 365 -21.58 4.22 5.95
N ILE A 366 -20.34 4.58 5.60
CA ILE A 366 -19.79 5.92 5.87
C ILE A 366 -20.59 6.99 5.14
N ILE A 367 -20.92 6.77 3.86
CA ILE A 367 -21.78 7.68 3.08
C ILE A 367 -23.16 7.79 3.72
N ARG A 368 -23.79 6.67 4.07
CA ARG A 368 -25.12 6.62 4.69
C ARG A 368 -25.13 7.38 6.01
N LEU A 369 -24.20 7.06 6.91
CA LEU A 369 -24.05 7.74 8.19
C LEU A 369 -23.88 9.24 7.99
N THR A 370 -23.06 9.68 7.03
CA THR A 370 -22.85 11.11 6.79
C THR A 370 -24.12 11.82 6.30
N LYS A 371 -24.88 11.21 5.39
CA LYS A 371 -26.18 11.74 4.93
C LYS A 371 -27.21 11.80 6.04
N GLU A 372 -27.26 10.78 6.91
CA GLU A 372 -28.22 10.74 8.02
C GLU A 372 -27.88 11.74 9.12
N ARG A 373 -26.60 12.09 9.28
CA ARG A 373 -26.09 12.96 10.35
C ARG A 373 -26.14 14.45 10.03
N GLU A 374 -26.46 14.84 8.80
CA GLU A 374 -27.05 16.18 8.55
C GLU A 374 -28.31 16.43 9.42
N ARG A 375 -28.90 15.39 10.03
CA ARG A 375 -30.06 15.49 10.92
C ARG A 375 -29.74 15.47 12.43
N PHE A 376 -28.52 15.14 12.86
CA PHE A 376 -28.16 15.02 14.29
C PHE A 376 -26.72 15.47 14.58
N ASP A 377 -26.55 16.41 15.52
CA ASP A 377 -25.34 17.19 15.83
C ASP A 377 -24.03 16.46 16.18
N HIS A 378 -23.93 15.12 16.20
CA HIS A 378 -22.63 14.46 16.38
C HIS A 378 -22.72 12.96 16.28
N PRO A 379 -22.11 12.28 15.27
CA PRO A 379 -21.16 11.19 15.60
C PRO A 379 -20.06 10.80 14.56
N VAL A 380 -19.78 11.48 13.41
CA VAL A 380 -18.69 10.97 12.49
C VAL A 380 -17.36 10.95 13.21
N PHE A 381 -17.19 11.89 14.12
CA PHE A 381 -16.11 11.95 15.09
C PHE A 381 -16.02 10.77 16.06
N ALA A 382 -17.06 9.99 16.34
CA ALA A 382 -16.95 8.79 17.20
C ALA A 382 -16.23 7.60 16.53
N LEU A 383 -16.00 7.69 15.21
CA LEU A 383 -15.08 6.79 14.52
C LEU A 383 -13.63 7.25 14.70
N PHE A 384 -13.37 8.54 14.88
CA PHE A 384 -12.02 9.12 14.89
C PHE A 384 -11.50 9.61 16.25
N ILE A 385 -12.37 9.69 17.27
CA ILE A 385 -12.08 9.86 18.70
C ILE A 385 -12.14 8.48 19.35
#